data_AF-A0A7D5TET5-F1
#
_entry.id   AF-A0A7D5TET5-F1
#
_cell.length_a   1.000
_cell.length_b   1.000
_cell.length_c   1.000
_cell.angle_alpha   90.00
_cell.angle_beta   90.00
_cell.angle_gamma   90.00
#
_symmetry.space_group_name_H-M   'P 1'
#
loop_
_entity.id
_entity.type
_entity.pdbx_description
1 polymer ?
#
loop_
_entity_poly.entity_id
_entity_poly.type
_entity_poly.pdbx_seq_one_letter_code
_entity_poly.pdbx_strand_id
1 'polypeptide(L)'
;MTDRSNLRKSMDTLFPQERRDRCRVCKEPVVDGRWNYCSKRCKRIARAVQKMFVWDVIREQILERDDYTCQMCGLSKERWREAYWRARDLIDEKNPYDAQDEYDGYSETRDNLREIYGVESVNGGFHVDHITPVSEGGHPFDESNLQTLCKFCHREKTAEENSGERRPADELTLDDYLAADGGETSGNESTDTERQGGDA
;
A
#
# COMPACT_ATOMS: atom_id res chain seq x y z
N MET A 1 -13.05 17.41 15.67
CA MET A 1 -13.33 16.11 15.03
C MET A 1 -13.19 16.31 13.54
N THR A 2 -11.99 16.10 13.00
CA THR A 2 -11.74 16.24 11.56
C THR A 2 -12.54 15.15 10.85
N ASP A 3 -13.47 15.59 10.00
CA ASP A 3 -14.30 14.72 9.20
C ASP A 3 -13.43 13.87 8.27
N ARG A 4 -13.25 12.59 8.64
CA ARG A 4 -12.45 11.60 7.89
C ARG A 4 -13.13 11.18 6.57
N SER A 5 -14.31 11.71 6.26
CA SER A 5 -15.06 11.41 5.03
C SER A 5 -14.31 11.82 3.74
N ASN A 6 -13.41 12.80 3.81
CA ASN A 6 -12.65 13.32 2.68
C ASN A 6 -11.36 12.56 2.32
N LEU A 7 -10.98 11.53 3.09
CA LEU A 7 -9.81 10.70 2.79
C LEU A 7 -10.11 9.56 1.80
N ARG A 8 -11.38 9.37 1.41
CA ARG A 8 -11.73 8.51 0.28
C ARG A 8 -11.44 9.27 -1.01
N LYS A 9 -10.23 9.12 -1.56
CA LYS A 9 -10.01 9.48 -2.97
C LYS A 9 -10.99 8.67 -3.80
N SER A 10 -12.06 9.34 -4.23
CA SER A 10 -13.20 8.71 -4.89
C SER A 10 -12.73 7.99 -6.17
N MET A 11 -13.54 7.05 -6.68
CA MET A 11 -13.23 6.41 -7.97
C MET A 11 -13.06 7.45 -9.09
N ASP A 12 -13.75 8.59 -9.00
CA ASP A 12 -13.61 9.71 -9.94
C ASP A 12 -12.29 10.48 -9.78
N THR A 13 -11.68 10.43 -8.60
CA THR A 13 -10.36 11.03 -8.34
C THR A 13 -9.23 10.13 -8.84
N LEU A 14 -9.34 8.82 -8.63
CA LEU A 14 -8.29 7.85 -8.97
C LEU A 14 -8.38 7.38 -10.43
N PHE A 15 -9.60 7.30 -10.95
CA PHE A 15 -9.93 6.85 -12.29
C PHE A 15 -11.02 7.74 -12.88
N PRO A 16 -10.69 9.00 -13.21
CA PRO A 16 -11.65 9.96 -13.73
C PRO A 16 -12.30 9.44 -15.00
N GLN A 17 -13.62 9.61 -15.06
CA GLN A 17 -14.40 9.22 -16.23
C GLN A 17 -14.51 10.41 -17.18
N GLU A 18 -13.58 10.51 -18.12
CA GLU A 18 -13.58 11.56 -19.15
C GLU A 18 -14.85 11.48 -20.03
N ARG A 19 -15.30 10.26 -20.35
CA ARG A 19 -16.53 10.00 -21.11
C ARG A 19 -17.25 8.73 -20.63
N ARG A 20 -18.59 8.71 -20.77
CA ARG A 20 -19.45 7.58 -20.32
C ARG A 20 -19.24 6.28 -21.11
N ASP A 21 -18.71 6.37 -22.32
CA ASP A 21 -18.46 5.25 -23.23
C ASP A 21 -17.05 4.68 -23.11
N ARG A 22 -16.24 5.14 -22.15
CA ARG A 22 -14.82 4.78 -22.00
C ARG A 22 -14.54 4.10 -20.67
N CYS A 23 -13.66 3.11 -20.68
CA CYS A 23 -13.20 2.40 -19.51
C CYS A 23 -12.40 3.33 -18.59
N ARG A 24 -12.73 3.35 -17.30
CA ARG A 24 -12.05 4.18 -16.28
C ARG A 24 -10.56 3.85 -16.08
N VAL A 25 -10.11 2.67 -16.52
CA VAL A 25 -8.74 2.17 -16.27
C VAL A 25 -7.87 2.24 -17.51
N CYS A 26 -8.34 1.68 -18.63
CA CYS A 26 -7.57 1.58 -19.86
C CYS A 26 -8.08 2.49 -20.99
N LYS A 27 -9.12 3.30 -20.75
CA LYS A 27 -9.74 4.22 -21.72
C LYS A 27 -10.37 3.59 -22.97
N GLU A 28 -10.29 2.27 -23.15
CA GLU A 28 -10.96 1.56 -24.23
C GLU A 28 -12.50 1.68 -24.20
N PRO A 29 -13.17 1.64 -25.36
CA PRO A 29 -14.62 1.78 -25.42
C PRO A 29 -15.30 0.60 -24.72
N VAL A 30 -16.36 0.90 -23.96
CA VAL A 30 -17.13 -0.15 -23.30
C VAL A 30 -18.32 -0.55 -24.16
N VAL A 31 -18.16 -1.64 -24.90
CA VAL A 31 -19.12 -2.13 -25.91
C VAL A 31 -20.34 -2.86 -25.33
N ASP A 32 -20.32 -3.18 -24.04
CA ASP A 32 -21.18 -4.23 -23.46
C ASP A 32 -22.19 -3.69 -22.42
N GLY A 33 -22.59 -2.42 -22.54
CA GLY A 33 -23.50 -1.76 -21.59
C GLY A 33 -22.95 -1.57 -20.17
N ARG A 34 -21.66 -1.90 -19.94
CA ARG A 34 -20.96 -1.72 -18.67
C ARG A 34 -20.40 -0.30 -18.57
N TRP A 35 -21.02 0.57 -17.78
CA TRP A 35 -20.74 2.01 -17.77
C TRP A 35 -19.35 2.46 -17.28
N ASN A 36 -18.52 1.56 -16.73
CA ASN A 36 -17.29 1.96 -16.03
C ASN A 36 -16.03 1.17 -16.41
N TYR A 37 -16.15 -0.07 -16.89
CA TYR A 37 -14.99 -0.95 -17.13
C TYR A 37 -15.22 -1.87 -18.34
N CYS A 38 -14.27 -1.92 -19.27
CA CYS A 38 -14.32 -2.78 -20.46
C CYS A 38 -14.26 -4.28 -20.11
N SER A 39 -13.65 -4.65 -18.99
CA SER A 39 -13.40 -6.05 -18.61
C SER A 39 -13.38 -6.27 -17.10
N LYS A 40 -13.53 -7.54 -16.68
CA LYS A 40 -13.31 -7.98 -15.28
C LYS A 40 -11.89 -7.63 -14.81
N ARG A 41 -10.89 -7.66 -15.71
CA ARG A 41 -9.50 -7.26 -15.43
C ARG A 41 -9.42 -5.80 -15.01
N CYS A 42 -9.93 -4.87 -15.82
CA CYS A 42 -9.93 -3.44 -15.48
C CYS A 42 -10.69 -3.17 -14.17
N LYS A 43 -11.82 -3.82 -13.95
CA LYS A 43 -12.57 -3.71 -12.68
C LYS A 43 -11.73 -4.14 -11.46
N ARG A 44 -10.89 -5.18 -11.59
CA ARG A 44 -9.97 -5.62 -10.51
C ARG A 44 -8.84 -4.62 -10.27
N ILE A 45 -8.24 -4.08 -11.33
CA ILE A 45 -7.19 -3.05 -11.22
C ILE A 45 -7.73 -1.80 -10.51
N ALA A 46 -8.88 -1.29 -10.94
CA ALA A 46 -9.50 -0.12 -10.31
C ALA A 46 -9.76 -0.34 -8.81
N ARG A 47 -10.27 -1.52 -8.45
CA ARG A 47 -10.51 -1.90 -7.06
C ARG A 47 -9.23 -2.07 -6.26
N ALA A 48 -8.19 -2.66 -6.83
CA ALA A 48 -6.90 -2.84 -6.17
C ALA A 48 -6.24 -1.49 -5.88
N VAL A 49 -6.22 -0.59 -6.86
CA VAL A 49 -5.69 0.77 -6.69
C VAL A 49 -6.55 1.56 -5.71
N GLN A 50 -7.88 1.51 -5.82
CA GLN A 50 -8.76 2.13 -4.83
C GLN A 50 -8.48 1.58 -3.41
N LYS A 51 -8.24 0.27 -3.27
CA LYS A 51 -7.86 -0.36 -2.00
C LYS A 51 -6.47 0.06 -1.50
N MET A 52 -5.50 0.27 -2.38
CA MET A 52 -4.20 0.87 -2.02
C MET A 52 -4.40 2.27 -1.40
N PHE A 53 -5.29 3.08 -1.97
CA PHE A 53 -5.64 4.39 -1.42
C PHE A 53 -6.56 4.33 -0.19
N VAL A 54 -7.05 3.13 0.17
CA VAL A 54 -7.83 2.85 1.38
C VAL A 54 -6.95 2.09 2.40
N TRP A 55 -5.63 1.94 2.15
CA TRP A 55 -4.72 1.26 3.07
C TRP A 55 -4.78 1.84 4.48
N ASP A 56 -4.97 3.15 4.65
CA ASP A 56 -5.15 3.76 5.97
C ASP A 56 -6.36 3.20 6.72
N VAL A 57 -7.45 2.90 6.02
CA VAL A 57 -8.66 2.30 6.61
C VAL A 57 -8.41 0.83 6.94
N ILE A 58 -7.82 0.07 6.01
CA ILE A 58 -7.50 -1.35 6.26
C ILE A 58 -6.52 -1.46 7.42
N ARG A 59 -5.49 -0.60 7.43
CA ARG A 59 -4.50 -0.51 8.50
C ARG A 59 -5.17 -0.23 9.84
N GLU A 60 -6.06 0.74 9.91
CA GLU A 60 -6.80 1.05 11.15
C GLU A 60 -7.64 -0.15 11.60
N GLN A 61 -8.35 -0.81 10.68
CA GLN A 61 -9.14 -2.01 10.98
C GLN A 61 -8.32 -3.18 11.53
N ILE A 62 -7.15 -3.46 10.94
CA ILE A 62 -6.28 -4.55 11.43
C ILE A 62 -5.69 -4.21 12.80
N LEU A 63 -5.27 -2.96 13.01
CA LEU A 63 -4.77 -2.52 14.32
C LEU A 63 -5.85 -2.61 15.40
N GLU A 64 -7.09 -2.23 15.09
CA GLU A 64 -8.23 -2.36 16.00
C GLU A 64 -8.60 -3.83 16.26
N ARG A 65 -8.60 -4.68 15.22
CA ARG A 65 -8.84 -6.13 15.34
C ARG A 65 -7.87 -6.78 16.32
N ASP A 66 -6.60 -6.40 16.22
CA ASP A 66 -5.52 -6.97 17.03
C ASP A 66 -5.33 -6.25 18.37
N ASP A 67 -6.22 -5.32 18.73
CA ASP A 67 -6.12 -4.46 19.92
C ASP A 67 -4.73 -3.82 20.07
N TYR A 68 -4.15 -3.38 18.94
CA TYR A 68 -2.79 -2.85 18.85
C TYR A 68 -1.75 -3.73 19.57
N THR A 69 -1.89 -5.05 19.43
CA THR A 69 -1.00 -6.03 20.04
C THR A 69 -0.21 -6.75 18.96
N CYS A 70 1.11 -6.80 19.15
CA CYS A 70 2.00 -7.51 18.25
C CYS A 70 1.65 -9.00 18.22
N GLN A 71 1.32 -9.53 17.04
CA GLN A 71 0.94 -10.93 16.85
C GLN A 71 2.13 -11.89 16.94
N MET A 72 3.37 -11.39 16.88
CA MET A 72 4.58 -12.21 17.06
C MET A 72 5.04 -12.29 18.52
N CYS A 73 5.08 -11.17 19.25
CA CYS A 73 5.68 -11.11 20.59
C CYS A 73 4.70 -10.75 21.72
N GLY A 74 3.45 -10.41 21.41
CA GLY A 74 2.42 -10.04 22.40
C GLY A 74 2.61 -8.66 23.04
N LEU A 75 3.51 -7.82 22.53
CA LEU A 75 3.66 -6.45 23.03
C LEU A 75 2.43 -5.62 22.66
N SER A 76 1.68 -5.17 23.67
CA SER A 76 0.50 -4.33 23.49
C SER A 76 0.83 -2.84 23.56
N LYS A 77 -0.06 -2.02 22.99
CA LYS A 77 0.00 -0.55 23.06
C LYS A 77 0.01 -0.01 24.49
N GLU A 78 -0.70 -0.66 25.41
CA GLU A 78 -0.70 -0.26 26.82
C GLU A 78 0.66 -0.50 27.47
N ARG A 79 1.23 -1.70 27.30
CA ARG A 79 2.57 -2.01 27.83
C ARG A 79 3.64 -1.11 27.22
N TRP A 80 3.52 -0.78 25.94
CA TRP A 80 4.37 0.22 25.30
C TRP A 80 4.24 1.59 25.97
N ARG A 81 3.01 2.07 26.16
CA ARG A 81 2.73 3.37 26.78
C ARG A 81 3.28 3.44 28.19
N GLU A 82 3.15 2.39 28.99
CA GLU A 82 3.76 2.34 30.32
C GLU A 82 5.29 2.43 30.24
N ALA A 83 5.91 1.66 29.34
CA ALA A 83 7.37 1.69 29.16
C ALA A 83 7.84 3.09 28.73
N TYR A 84 7.10 3.75 27.83
CA TYR A 84 7.36 5.12 27.40
C TYR A 84 7.33 6.10 28.59
N TRP A 85 6.29 6.04 29.43
CA TRP A 85 6.20 6.96 30.57
C TRP A 85 7.28 6.70 31.62
N ARG A 86 7.57 5.43 31.94
CA ARG A 86 8.68 5.09 32.83
C ARG A 86 10.02 5.62 32.31
N ALA A 87 10.27 5.44 31.01
CA ALA A 87 11.50 5.94 30.40
C ALA A 87 11.54 7.47 30.36
N ARG A 88 10.41 8.14 30.11
CA ARG A 88 10.32 9.61 30.17
C ARG A 88 10.62 10.12 31.59
N ASP A 89 10.01 9.54 32.60
CA ASP A 89 10.21 9.97 33.99
C ASP A 89 11.68 9.76 34.43
N LEU A 90 12.32 8.67 33.99
CA LEU A 90 13.77 8.47 34.20
C LEU A 90 14.64 9.51 33.49
N ILE A 91 14.25 9.96 32.29
CA ILE A 91 14.95 11.01 31.56
C ILE A 91 14.81 12.34 32.32
N ASP A 92 13.60 12.67 32.76
CA ASP A 92 13.32 13.89 33.52
C ASP A 92 14.07 13.89 34.88
N GLU A 93 14.18 12.73 35.53
CA GLU A 93 14.98 12.58 36.76
C GLU A 93 16.49 12.75 36.50
N LYS A 94 16.99 12.21 35.38
CA LYS A 94 18.42 12.27 35.02
C LYS A 94 18.86 13.58 34.38
N ASN A 95 17.93 14.31 33.80
CA ASN A 95 18.14 15.60 33.18
C ASN A 95 17.11 16.60 33.71
N PRO A 96 17.17 16.93 35.02
CA PRO A 96 16.27 17.90 35.61
C PRO A 96 16.52 19.26 34.97
N TYR A 97 15.44 19.95 34.63
CA TYR A 97 15.54 21.30 34.07
C TYR A 97 16.03 22.29 35.13
N ASP A 98 17.18 22.93 34.89
CA ASP A 98 17.63 24.12 35.62
C ASP A 98 17.40 25.37 34.76
N ALA A 99 16.77 26.39 35.34
CA ALA A 99 16.52 27.66 34.65
C ALA A 99 17.81 28.45 34.37
N GLN A 100 18.94 28.06 34.98
CA GLN A 100 20.26 28.64 34.77
C GLN A 100 21.05 27.93 33.65
N ASP A 101 20.57 26.77 33.18
CA ASP A 101 21.22 26.01 32.12
C ASP A 101 21.04 26.65 30.74
N GLU A 102 22.03 26.44 29.88
CA GLU A 102 21.90 26.71 28.47
C GLU A 102 20.89 25.72 27.85
N TYR A 103 19.85 26.26 27.22
CA TYR A 103 18.73 25.47 26.67
C TYR A 103 19.19 24.38 25.69
N ASP A 104 20.21 24.68 24.87
CA ASP A 104 20.74 23.75 23.87
C ASP A 104 21.41 22.53 24.54
N GLY A 105 22.22 22.76 25.60
CA GLY A 105 22.85 21.68 26.36
C GLY A 105 21.85 20.79 27.11
N TYR A 106 20.80 21.39 27.67
CA TYR A 106 19.68 20.66 28.26
C TYR A 106 18.94 19.80 27.22
N SER A 107 18.65 20.35 26.04
CA SER A 107 17.95 19.64 24.97
C SER A 107 18.77 18.49 24.41
N GLU A 108 20.07 18.68 24.19
CA GLU A 108 20.98 17.64 23.69
C GLU A 108 21.08 16.47 24.68
N THR A 109 21.22 16.76 25.97
CA THR A 109 21.23 15.73 27.03
C THR A 109 19.94 14.93 27.04
N ARG A 110 18.78 15.61 26.94
CA ARG A 110 17.47 14.95 26.85
C ARG A 110 17.38 14.05 25.63
N ASP A 111 17.82 14.51 24.46
CA ASP A 111 17.69 13.76 23.20
C ASP A 111 18.60 12.53 23.18
N ASN A 112 19.82 12.66 23.72
CA ASN A 112 20.73 11.52 23.95
C ASN A 112 20.11 10.46 24.89
N LEU A 113 19.51 10.89 26.00
CA LEU A 113 18.85 9.95 26.93
C LEU A 113 17.63 9.29 26.26
N ARG A 114 16.87 10.02 25.43
CA ARG A 114 15.76 9.43 24.64
C ARG A 114 16.24 8.34 23.70
N GLU A 115 17.39 8.51 23.06
CA GLU A 115 17.99 7.48 22.19
C GLU A 115 18.42 6.25 23.00
N ILE A 116 19.19 6.45 24.08
CA ILE A 116 19.66 5.37 24.97
C ILE A 116 18.49 4.53 25.51
N TYR A 117 17.41 5.19 25.92
CA TYR A 117 16.22 4.53 26.48
C TYR A 117 15.16 4.15 25.43
N GLY A 118 15.39 4.42 24.14
CA GLY A 118 14.50 4.03 23.04
C GLY A 118 13.13 4.72 23.03
N VAL A 119 13.05 5.95 23.56
CA VAL A 119 11.81 6.74 23.75
C VAL A 119 11.44 7.48 22.47
N GLU A 120 10.90 6.76 21.49
CA GLU A 120 10.54 7.35 20.20
C GLU A 120 9.12 7.96 20.16
N SER A 121 8.11 7.26 20.68
CA SER A 121 6.71 7.70 20.58
C SER A 121 5.81 7.06 21.64
N VAL A 122 4.80 7.81 22.11
CA VAL A 122 3.84 7.35 23.14
C VAL A 122 2.88 6.26 22.65
N ASN A 123 2.64 6.18 21.33
CA ASN A 123 1.65 5.28 20.75
C ASN A 123 2.23 3.93 20.28
N GLY A 124 3.55 3.76 20.36
CA GLY A 124 4.24 2.60 19.82
C GLY A 124 4.29 2.58 18.30
N GLY A 125 5.44 2.20 17.75
CA GLY A 125 5.61 1.98 16.31
C GLY A 125 4.98 0.64 15.92
N PHE A 126 3.65 0.58 15.83
CA PHE A 126 2.94 -0.61 15.35
C PHE A 126 2.71 -0.53 13.84
N HIS A 127 3.00 -1.63 13.16
CA HIS A 127 2.91 -1.78 11.71
C HIS A 127 1.90 -2.87 11.36
N VAL A 128 1.23 -2.72 10.23
CA VAL A 128 0.40 -3.79 9.65
C VAL A 128 1.22 -4.37 8.52
N ASP A 129 1.47 -5.67 8.61
CA ASP A 129 2.37 -6.39 7.73
C ASP A 129 1.69 -7.65 7.19
N HIS A 130 2.20 -8.18 6.08
CA HIS A 130 1.69 -9.40 5.48
C HIS A 130 2.18 -10.63 6.22
N ILE A 131 1.33 -11.63 6.44
CA ILE A 131 1.75 -12.93 6.98
C ILE A 131 2.59 -13.65 5.93
N THR A 132 2.00 -13.91 4.77
CA THR A 132 2.70 -14.33 3.55
C THR A 132 3.02 -13.10 2.70
N PRO A 133 4.30 -12.85 2.37
CA PRO A 133 4.71 -11.73 1.51
C PRO A 133 4.00 -11.75 0.16
N VAL A 134 3.76 -10.57 -0.40
CA VAL A 134 3.15 -10.43 -1.74
C VAL A 134 4.04 -11.06 -2.82
N SER A 135 5.36 -10.96 -2.67
CA SER A 135 6.36 -11.60 -3.55
C SER A 135 6.24 -13.13 -3.60
N GLU A 136 5.67 -13.73 -2.56
CA GLU A 136 5.44 -15.17 -2.42
C GLU A 136 3.99 -15.57 -2.72
N GLY A 137 3.17 -14.65 -3.23
CA GLY A 137 1.78 -14.90 -3.60
C GLY A 137 0.75 -14.58 -2.52
N GLY A 138 1.17 -13.97 -1.41
CA GLY A 138 0.24 -13.49 -0.38
C GLY A 138 -0.72 -12.42 -0.91
N HIS A 139 -2.00 -12.51 -0.53
CA HIS A 139 -2.98 -11.51 -0.96
C HIS A 139 -2.75 -10.18 -0.21
N PRO A 140 -2.62 -9.05 -0.91
CA PRO A 140 -2.17 -7.79 -0.31
C PRO A 140 -3.18 -7.14 0.64
N PHE A 141 -4.46 -7.52 0.53
CA PHE A 141 -5.58 -6.90 1.28
C PHE A 141 -6.50 -7.92 1.95
N ASP A 142 -6.06 -9.17 2.06
CA ASP A 142 -6.86 -10.17 2.77
C ASP A 142 -6.57 -9.99 4.24
N GLU A 143 -7.59 -9.72 5.04
CA GLU A 143 -7.40 -9.48 6.46
C GLU A 143 -6.75 -10.68 7.15
N SER A 144 -7.02 -11.91 6.68
CA SER A 144 -6.35 -13.11 7.20
C SER A 144 -4.88 -13.21 6.81
N ASN A 145 -4.43 -12.44 5.83
CA ASN A 145 -3.02 -12.32 5.45
C ASN A 145 -2.36 -11.05 6.04
N LEU A 146 -3.05 -10.31 6.91
CA LEU A 146 -2.52 -9.12 7.56
C LEU A 146 -2.42 -9.33 9.07
N GLN A 147 -1.33 -8.84 9.65
CA GLN A 147 -1.06 -8.93 11.09
C GLN A 147 -0.45 -7.64 11.64
N THR A 148 -0.75 -7.34 12.89
CA THR A 148 -0.11 -6.24 13.63
C THR A 148 1.25 -6.68 14.18
N LEU A 149 2.31 -5.94 13.89
CA LEU A 149 3.66 -6.16 14.41
C LEU A 149 4.19 -4.90 15.11
N CYS A 150 4.94 -5.08 16.21
CA CYS A 150 5.71 -3.97 16.78
C CYS A 150 6.94 -3.67 15.90
N LYS A 151 7.52 -2.47 16.05
CA LYS A 151 8.67 -2.02 15.25
C LYS A 151 9.85 -3.00 15.24
N PHE A 152 10.05 -3.71 16.34
CA PHE A 152 11.15 -4.65 16.49
C PHE A 152 10.92 -5.91 15.64
N CYS A 153 9.77 -6.56 15.82
CA CYS A 153 9.41 -7.75 15.04
C CYS A 153 9.23 -7.43 13.55
N HIS A 154 8.68 -6.27 13.21
CA HIS A 154 8.56 -5.83 11.81
C HIS A 154 9.93 -5.67 11.15
N ARG A 155 10.89 -5.05 11.85
CA ARG A 155 12.27 -4.89 11.34
C ARG A 155 12.97 -6.24 11.16
N GLU A 156 12.79 -7.16 12.10
CA GLU A 156 13.35 -8.51 12.04
C GLU A 156 12.79 -9.29 10.85
N LYS A 157 11.47 -9.35 10.71
CA LYS A 157 10.78 -9.96 9.56
C LYS A 157 11.23 -9.36 8.23
N THR A 158 11.28 -8.03 8.13
CA THR A 158 11.76 -7.35 6.92
C THR A 158 13.22 -7.73 6.60
N ALA A 159 14.08 -7.86 7.60
CA ALA A 159 15.48 -8.25 7.38
C ALA A 159 15.59 -9.71 6.91
N GLU A 160 14.81 -10.61 7.50
CA GLU A 160 14.73 -12.02 7.09
C GLU A 160 14.25 -12.16 5.64
N GLU A 161 13.16 -11.48 5.28
CA GLU A 161 12.59 -11.51 3.93
C GLU A 161 13.53 -10.94 2.86
N ASN A 162 14.32 -9.92 3.22
CA ASN A 162 15.30 -9.30 2.31
C ASN A 162 16.67 -9.98 2.32
N SER A 163 16.88 -11.01 3.16
CA SER A 163 18.16 -11.73 3.25
C SER A 163 18.41 -12.71 2.10
N GLY A 164 17.38 -13.04 1.32
CA GLY A 164 17.49 -13.93 0.15
C GLY A 164 18.16 -13.28 -1.05
N GLU A 165 18.69 -14.10 -1.98
CA GLU A 165 19.18 -13.62 -3.28
C GLU A 165 18.06 -12.84 -3.98
N ARG A 166 18.35 -11.58 -4.32
CA ARG A 166 17.44 -10.74 -5.10
C ARG A 166 17.13 -11.50 -6.38
N ARG A 167 15.86 -11.91 -6.55
CA ARG A 167 15.43 -12.50 -7.82
C ARG A 167 15.87 -11.56 -8.94
N PRO A 168 16.55 -12.05 -9.99
CA PRO A 168 16.82 -11.22 -11.14
C PRO A 168 15.48 -10.63 -11.56
N ALA A 169 15.43 -9.31 -11.74
CA ALA A 169 14.23 -8.69 -12.30
C ALA A 169 13.99 -9.42 -13.63
N ASP A 170 12.79 -9.98 -13.82
CA ASP A 170 12.42 -10.47 -15.15
C ASP A 170 12.71 -9.32 -16.11
N GLU A 171 13.65 -9.53 -17.02
CA GLU A 171 14.13 -8.51 -17.95
C GLU A 171 13.04 -8.32 -19.01
N LEU A 172 11.93 -7.70 -18.60
CA LEU A 172 10.85 -7.27 -19.46
C LEU A 172 11.40 -6.14 -20.31
N THR A 173 11.78 -6.45 -21.53
CA THR A 173 12.20 -5.43 -22.47
C THR A 173 11.00 -4.60 -22.88
N LEU A 174 11.26 -3.35 -23.30
CA LEU A 174 10.21 -2.49 -23.84
C LEU A 174 9.52 -3.16 -25.05
N ASP A 175 10.27 -3.94 -25.82
CA ASP A 175 9.76 -4.72 -26.95
C ASP A 175 8.83 -5.85 -26.51
N ASP A 176 9.17 -6.59 -25.44
CA ASP A 176 8.28 -7.64 -24.88
C ASP A 176 6.96 -7.05 -24.35
N TYR A 177 7.03 -5.86 -23.75
CA TYR A 177 5.86 -5.15 -23.26
C TYR A 177 4.95 -4.66 -24.40
N LEU A 178 5.55 -4.19 -25.51
CA LEU A 178 4.82 -3.69 -26.68
C LEU A 178 4.29 -4.82 -27.58
N ALA A 179 4.98 -5.97 -27.64
CA ALA A 179 4.57 -7.14 -28.42
C ALA A 179 3.32 -7.83 -27.86
N ALA A 180 3.05 -7.70 -26.55
CA ALA A 180 1.91 -8.32 -25.89
C ALA A 180 0.53 -7.77 -26.35
N ASP A 181 0.49 -6.61 -27.02
CA ASP A 181 -0.74 -5.99 -27.55
C ASP A 181 -0.90 -6.18 -29.08
N GLY A 182 -0.01 -6.92 -29.75
CA GLY A 182 -0.01 -7.15 -31.20
C GLY A 182 -0.91 -8.30 -31.68
N GLY A 183 -2.21 -8.26 -31.37
CA GLY A 183 -3.20 -9.22 -31.89
C GLY A 183 -3.70 -8.88 -33.30
N GLU A 184 -3.15 -9.57 -34.29
CA GLU A 184 -3.79 -10.07 -35.53
C GLU A 184 -4.92 -9.22 -36.16
N THR A 185 -4.59 -8.44 -37.20
CA THR A 185 -5.57 -8.07 -38.24
C THR A 185 -5.58 -9.13 -39.33
N SER A 186 -6.31 -10.23 -39.13
CA SER A 186 -6.61 -11.18 -40.20
C SER A 186 -7.85 -10.73 -40.99
N GLY A 187 -7.62 -10.38 -42.25
CA GLY A 187 -8.47 -10.57 -43.44
C GLY A 187 -10.00 -10.45 -43.34
N ASN A 188 -10.54 -9.51 -44.11
CA ASN A 188 -11.79 -9.75 -44.83
C ASN A 188 -11.74 -9.00 -46.18
N GLU A 189 -11.18 -9.64 -47.21
CA GLU A 189 -11.42 -9.27 -48.59
C GLU A 189 -12.75 -9.90 -49.00
N SER A 190 -13.78 -9.06 -49.01
CA SER A 190 -15.13 -9.41 -49.43
C SER A 190 -15.14 -9.76 -50.91
N THR A 191 -15.72 -10.92 -51.22
CA THR A 191 -16.12 -11.33 -52.57
C THR A 191 -17.18 -10.37 -53.10
N ASP A 192 -16.85 -9.54 -54.08
CA ASP A 192 -17.84 -8.89 -54.92
C ASP A 192 -17.91 -9.57 -56.28
N THR A 193 -19.10 -10.09 -56.55
CA THR A 193 -19.52 -10.72 -57.79
C THR A 193 -20.00 -9.59 -58.71
N GLU A 194 -19.28 -9.30 -59.80
CA GLU A 194 -19.86 -8.59 -60.93
C GLU A 194 -19.76 -9.41 -62.21
N ARG A 195 -20.95 -9.63 -62.76
CA ARG A 195 -21.27 -10.39 -63.96
C ARG A 195 -21.85 -9.38 -64.94
N GLN A 196 -21.19 -9.15 -66.08
CA GLN A 196 -21.73 -8.80 -67.41
C GLN A 196 -20.54 -8.36 -68.28
N GLY A 197 -20.09 -9.16 -69.27
CA GLY A 197 -20.61 -9.23 -70.65
C GLY A 197 -19.55 -8.54 -71.54
N GLY A 198 -18.87 -9.16 -72.51
CA GLY A 198 -19.39 -9.93 -73.64
C GLY A 198 -19.31 -9.03 -74.89
N ASP A 199 -18.21 -9.13 -75.65
CA ASP A 199 -17.94 -8.40 -76.89
C ASP A 199 -18.96 -8.68 -78.02
N ALA A 200 -19.37 -7.63 -78.73
CA ALA A 200 -19.60 -7.53 -80.20
C ALA A 200 -20.54 -6.35 -80.55
#